data_AF-A0A645BF48-F1
#
_entry.id   AF-A0A645BF48-F1
#
_cell.length_a   1.000
_cell.length_b   1.000
_cell.length_c   1.000
_cell.angle_alpha   90.00
_cell.angle_beta   90.00
_cell.angle_gamma   90.00
#
_symmetry.space_group_name_H-M   'P 1'
#
loop_
_entity.id
_entity.type
_entity.pdbx_description
1 polymer ?
#
loop_
_entity_poly.entity_id
_entity_poly.type
_entity_poly.pdbx_seq_one_letter_code
_entity_poly.pdbx_strand_id
1 'polypeptide(L)'
;MKYENKTQINRIKWHYFVNDKFHSIQKLDMRMYFPQELDAYLKWFEFTIIHKFGSFDEEPFNDNSEKQIFVCKFINQTYNELNGLHYR
;
A
#
# COMPACT_ATOMS: atom_id res chain seq x y z
N MET A 1 12.02 -15.55 -1.92
CA MET A 1 11.34 -14.31 -2.35
C MET A 1 12.15 -13.71 -3.49
N LYS A 2 11.51 -13.18 -4.54
CA LYS A 2 12.20 -12.53 -5.66
C LYS A 2 11.45 -11.24 -6.03
N TYR A 3 12.08 -10.09 -5.78
CA TYR A 3 11.57 -8.80 -6.20
C TYR A 3 11.96 -8.48 -7.64
N GLU A 4 10.99 -8.05 -8.44
CA GLU A 4 11.17 -7.69 -9.84
C GLU A 4 11.01 -6.17 -10.02
N ASN A 5 12.13 -5.44 -10.07
CA ASN A 5 12.14 -3.97 -10.08
C ASN A 5 11.28 -3.36 -11.21
N LYS A 6 11.27 -3.96 -12.42
CA LYS A 6 10.58 -3.40 -13.59
C LYS A 6 9.05 -3.38 -13.42
N THR A 7 8.50 -4.38 -12.74
CA THR A 7 7.06 -4.54 -12.53
C THR A 7 6.64 -4.20 -11.11
N GLN A 8 7.62 -3.99 -10.21
CA GLN A 8 7.46 -3.85 -8.77
C GLN A 8 6.70 -5.02 -8.13
N ILE A 9 6.82 -6.22 -8.73
CA ILE A 9 6.18 -7.42 -8.22
C ILE A 9 7.17 -8.18 -7.35
N ASN A 10 6.78 -8.43 -6.11
CA ASN A 10 7.43 -9.37 -5.23
C ASN A 10 6.80 -10.76 -5.38
N ARG A 11 7.58 -11.72 -5.91
CA ARG A 11 7.12 -13.10 -6.15
C ARG A 11 7.56 -14.00 -5.02
N ILE A 12 6.60 -14.62 -4.35
CA ILE A 12 6.81 -15.52 -3.24
C ILE A 12 6.33 -16.91 -3.63
N LYS A 13 7.17 -17.92 -3.38
CA LYS A 13 6.80 -19.34 -3.50
C LYS A 13 6.86 -19.96 -2.11
N TRP A 14 5.72 -20.40 -1.62
CA TRP A 14 5.61 -21.11 -0.35
C TRP A 14 5.58 -22.60 -0.61
N HIS A 15 6.45 -23.34 0.07
CA HIS A 15 6.47 -24.80 0.05
C HIS A 15 5.81 -25.27 1.34
N TYR A 16 4.66 -25.91 1.23
CA TYR A 16 3.89 -26.41 2.36
C TYR A 16 4.28 -27.85 2.65
N PHE A 17 4.51 -28.12 3.93
CA PHE A 17 4.74 -29.45 4.47
C PHE A 17 3.68 -29.73 5.53
N VAL A 18 3.07 -30.91 5.48
CA VAL A 18 2.10 -31.39 6.47
C VAL A 18 2.63 -32.71 7.02
N ASN A 19 2.87 -32.77 8.34
CA ASN A 19 3.53 -33.90 8.99
C ASN A 19 4.86 -34.26 8.29
N ASP A 20 5.71 -33.25 8.06
CA ASP A 20 7.01 -33.34 7.37
C ASP A 20 6.96 -33.86 5.92
N LYS A 21 5.77 -34.13 5.38
CA LYS A 21 5.58 -34.54 3.99
C LYS A 21 5.26 -33.34 3.12
N PHE A 22 5.94 -33.24 1.97
CA PHE A 22 5.62 -32.24 0.97
C PHE A 22 4.14 -32.32 0.59
N HIS A 23 3.44 -31.20 0.69
CA HIS A 23 2.02 -31.08 0.39
C HIS A 23 1.80 -30.31 -0.91
N SER A 24 2.29 -29.07 -1.01
CA SER A 24 2.08 -28.24 -2.19
C SER A 24 3.02 -27.05 -2.29
N ILE A 25 3.05 -26.42 -3.46
CA ILE A 25 3.68 -25.12 -3.66
C ILE A 25 2.58 -24.11 -3.97
N GLN A 26 2.51 -23.03 -3.20
CA GLN A 26 1.65 -21.89 -3.53
C GLN A 26 2.50 -20.70 -3.97
N LYS A 27 1.94 -19.89 -4.88
CA LYS A 27 2.57 -18.68 -5.39
C LYS A 27 1.76 -17.47 -4.94
N LEU A 28 2.42 -16.51 -4.32
CA LEU A 28 1.85 -15.22 -3.95
C LEU A 28 2.68 -14.13 -4.64
N ASP A 29 2.05 -13.40 -5.55
CA ASP A 29 2.64 -12.24 -6.20
C ASP A 29 2.05 -10.99 -5.55
N MET A 30 2.90 -10.16 -4.94
CA MET A 30 2.49 -8.91 -4.30
C MET A 30 3.05 -7.74 -5.09
N ARG A 31 2.18 -6.81 -5.48
CA ARG A 31 2.62 -5.55 -6.09
C ARG A 31 2.99 -4.56 -4.98
N MET A 32 4.25 -4.16 -4.96
CA MET A 32 4.79 -3.24 -3.97
C MET A 32 4.81 -1.84 -4.57
N TYR A 33 4.19 -0.87 -3.90
CA TYR A 33 4.25 0.53 -4.32
C TYR A 33 5.29 1.27 -3.52
N PHE A 34 6.07 2.14 -4.16
CA PHE A 34 6.93 3.05 -3.41
C PHE A 34 6.07 4.02 -2.61
N PRO A 35 6.53 4.48 -1.43
CA PRO A 35 5.71 5.33 -0.58
C PRO A 35 5.18 6.58 -1.29
N GLN A 36 6.01 7.21 -2.11
CA GLN A 36 5.68 8.42 -2.86
C GLN A 36 4.70 8.15 -4.02
N GLU A 37 4.78 6.97 -4.65
CA GLU A 37 3.89 6.57 -5.74
C GLU A 37 2.47 6.37 -5.23
N LEU A 38 2.33 5.67 -4.11
CA LEU A 38 1.03 5.45 -3.49
C LEU A 38 0.42 6.75 -2.95
N ASP A 39 1.26 7.66 -2.41
CA ASP A 39 0.82 9.00 -2.00
C ASP A 39 0.24 9.80 -3.19
N ALA A 40 0.87 9.70 -4.37
CA ALA A 40 0.41 10.36 -5.59
C ALA A 40 -0.92 9.78 -6.08
N TYR A 41 -1.06 8.45 -6.09
CA TYR A 41 -2.31 7.80 -6.48
C TYR A 41 -3.46 8.21 -5.57
N LEU A 42 -3.29 8.17 -4.26
CA LEU A 42 -4.33 8.59 -3.32
C LEU A 42 -4.80 10.02 -3.59
N LYS A 43 -3.87 10.96 -3.83
CA LYS A 43 -4.20 12.34 -4.20
C LYS A 43 -4.96 12.45 -5.53
N TRP A 44 -4.54 11.70 -6.55
CA TRP A 44 -5.22 11.69 -7.85
C TRP A 44 -6.65 11.15 -7.78
N PHE A 45 -6.93 10.26 -6.83
CA PHE A 45 -8.27 9.74 -6.58
C PHE A 45 -9.02 10.52 -5.48
N GLU A 46 -8.67 11.80 -5.28
CA GLU A 46 -9.36 12.74 -4.38
C GLU A 46 -9.35 12.32 -2.90
N PHE A 47 -8.36 11.53 -2.48
CA PHE A 47 -8.11 11.25 -1.06
C PHE A 47 -7.10 12.23 -0.47
N THR A 48 -7.46 12.83 0.66
CA THR A 48 -6.52 13.49 1.54
C THR A 48 -5.97 12.50 2.55
N ILE A 49 -4.65 12.37 2.61
CA ILE A 49 -3.96 11.57 3.62
C ILE A 49 -3.94 12.38 4.92
N ILE A 50 -4.63 11.89 5.95
CA ILE A 50 -4.66 12.49 7.29
C ILE A 50 -3.48 11.97 8.11
N HIS A 51 -3.27 10.65 8.09
CA HIS A 51 -2.16 10.01 8.78
C HIS A 51 -1.50 8.94 7.92
N LYS A 52 -0.21 8.73 8.20
CA LYS A 52 0.62 7.68 7.59
C LYS A 52 1.45 7.02 8.68
N PHE A 53 1.14 5.77 8.99
CA PHE A 53 1.75 5.00 10.07
C PHE A 53 2.64 3.87 9.54
N GLY A 54 3.69 3.56 10.30
CA GLY A 54 4.66 2.50 10.05
C GLY A 54 4.28 1.15 10.68
N SER A 55 3.39 1.18 11.67
CA SER A 55 2.93 0.01 12.43
C SER A 55 1.48 0.19 12.89
N PHE A 56 0.89 -0.88 13.44
CA PHE A 56 -0.48 -0.83 13.99
C PHE A 56 -0.57 -0.08 15.32
N ASP A 57 0.56 0.18 15.97
CA ASP A 57 0.66 0.99 17.18
C ASP A 57 0.74 2.50 16.86
N GLU A 58 0.36 2.89 15.64
CA GLU A 58 0.33 4.27 15.14
C GLU A 58 1.70 4.98 15.14
N GLU A 59 2.80 4.22 15.08
CA GLU A 59 4.13 4.82 14.98
C GLU A 59 4.29 5.58 13.65
N PRO A 60 5.03 6.70 13.64
CA PRO A 60 5.28 7.45 12.41
C PRO A 60 5.93 6.61 11.31
N PHE A 61 5.38 6.67 10.10
CA PHE A 61 5.99 6.02 8.95
C PHE A 61 7.38 6.60 8.64
N ASN A 62 8.37 5.71 8.45
CA ASN A 62 9.75 6.04 8.10
C ASN A 62 10.43 4.88 7.36
N ASP A 63 11.71 5.02 6.98
CA ASP A 63 12.44 4.04 6.18
C ASP A 63 12.61 2.67 6.86
N ASN A 64 12.47 2.59 8.19
CA ASN A 64 12.51 1.35 8.95
C ASN A 64 11.13 0.72 9.16
N SER A 65 10.06 1.36 8.66
CA SER A 65 8.70 0.84 8.81
C SER A 65 8.48 -0.40 7.97
N GLU A 66 7.97 -1.45 8.59
CA GLU A 66 7.60 -2.68 7.89
C GLU A 66 6.32 -2.54 7.05
N LYS A 67 5.48 -1.55 7.40
CA LYS A 67 4.14 -1.36 6.84
C LYS A 67 3.95 0.10 6.44
N GLN A 68 3.07 0.32 5.48
CA GLN A 68 2.60 1.64 5.09
C GLN A 68 1.08 1.67 5.29
N ILE A 69 0.63 2.24 6.40
CA ILE A 69 -0.79 2.28 6.79
C ILE A 69 -1.29 3.71 6.62
N PHE A 70 -2.39 3.88 5.90
CA PHE A 70 -2.97 5.20 5.62
C PHE A 70 -4.32 5.38 6.28
N VAL A 71 -4.52 6.54 6.88
CA VAL A 71 -5.85 7.05 7.22
C VAL A 71 -6.16 8.16 6.23
N CYS A 72 -7.13 7.91 5.36
CA CYS A 72 -7.52 8.83 4.30
C CYS A 72 -8.95 9.33 4.50
N LYS A 73 -9.18 10.58 4.09
CA LYS A 73 -10.52 11.14 3.91
C LYS A 73 -10.78 11.34 2.42
N PHE A 74 -11.88 10.78 1.94
CA PHE A 74 -12.37 11.06 0.60
C PHE A 74 -12.93 12.48 0.56
N ILE A 75 -12.48 13.27 -0.41
CA ILE A 75 -13.09 14.57 -0.69
C ILE A 75 -14.12 14.34 -1.79
N ASN A 76 -15.40 14.53 -1.46
CA ASN A 76 -16.46 14.46 -2.45
C ASN A 76 -16.46 15.75 -3.29
N GLN A 77 -16.65 15.64 -4.62
CA GLN A 77 -16.63 16.78 -5.55
C GLN A 77 -17.59 17.91 -5.15
N THR A 78 -18.73 17.56 -4.54
CA THR A 78 -19.70 18.55 -4.01
C THR A 78 -19.10 19.45 -2.91
N TYR A 79 -18.14 18.95 -2.13
CA TYR A 79 -17.43 19.73 -1.10
C TYR A 79 -16.43 20.72 -1.72
N ASN A 80 -15.85 20.39 -2.88
CA ASN A 80 -14.92 21.26 -3.60
C ASN A 80 -15.66 22.39 -4.33
N GLU A 81 -16.82 22.10 -4.93
CA GLU A 81 -17.68 23.11 -5.57
C GLU A 81 -18.24 24.13 -4.57
N LEU A 82 -18.68 23.67 -3.39
CA LEU A 82 -19.21 24.55 -2.33
C LEU A 82 -18.13 25.42 -1.65
N ASN A 83 -16.85 25.00 -1.68
CA ASN A 83 -15.74 25.73 -1.07
C ASN A 83 -14.81 26.41 -2.09
N GLY A 84 -15.15 26.41 -3.39
CA GLY A 84 -14.37 27.08 -4.44
C GLY A 84 -12.95 26.52 -4.65
N LEU A 85 -12.65 25.32 -4.13
CA LEU A 85 -11.35 24.68 -4.27
C LEU A 85 -11.35 23.80 -5.53
N HIS A 86 -11.24 24.45 -6.69
CA HIS A 86 -10.90 23.75 -7.93
C HIS A 86 -9.41 23.38 -7.92
N TYR A 87 -9.09 22.15 -7.55
CA TYR A 87 -7.80 21.58 -7.89
C TYR A 87 -7.81 21.20 -9.37
N ARG A 88 -7.00 21.91 -10.16
CA ARG A 88 -6.72 21.61 -11.57
C ARG A 88 -5.92 20.32 -11.72
#